data_AF-A0A0E9N637-F1
#
_entry.id   AF-A0A0E9N637-F1
#
_cell.length_a   1.000
_cell.length_b   1.000
_cell.length_c   1.000
_cell.angle_alpha   90.00
_cell.angle_beta   90.00
_cell.angle_gamma   90.00
#
_symmetry.space_group_name_H-M   'P 1'
#
loop_
_entity.id
_entity.type
_entity.pdbx_description
1 polymer ?
#
loop_
_entity_poly.entity_id
_entity_poly.type
_entity_poly.pdbx_seq_one_letter_code
_entity_poly.pdbx_strand_id
1 'polypeptide(L)'
;MWSSVICSILQIINFKAETTLMKPTITIEYCPKCHWLLRAAYIAQELLTTFEEDLQAVSLEPSAVSGRFTIRVNEEILFDRKTYGGFPEIKELKQLLRDKVSPGKNLGHSDTPVHHA
;
A
#
# COMPACT_ATOMS: atom_id res chain seq x y z
N MET A 1 17.09 -30.64 -27.72
CA MET A 1 16.13 -29.54 -27.97
C MET A 1 15.15 -29.29 -26.82
N TRP A 2 15.36 -29.86 -25.61
CA TRP A 2 14.43 -29.76 -24.46
C TRP A 2 15.02 -29.00 -23.24
N SER A 3 16.25 -28.48 -23.34
CA SER A 3 16.94 -27.84 -22.20
C SER A 3 16.54 -26.37 -21.98
N SER A 4 16.16 -25.63 -23.04
CA SER A 4 15.82 -24.20 -22.92
C SER A 4 14.44 -23.95 -22.29
N VAL A 5 13.46 -24.82 -22.54
CA VAL A 5 12.09 -24.64 -22.03
C VAL A 5 12.02 -24.85 -20.52
N ILE A 6 12.80 -25.80 -19.98
CA ILE A 6 12.88 -26.09 -18.55
C ILE A 6 13.56 -24.92 -17.81
N CYS A 7 14.56 -24.29 -18.41
CA CYS A 7 15.23 -23.11 -17.85
C CYS A 7 14.27 -21.91 -17.73
N SER A 8 13.47 -21.64 -18.76
CA SER A 8 12.48 -20.55 -18.74
C SER A 8 11.36 -20.78 -17.72
N ILE A 9 10.91 -22.03 -17.54
CA ILE A 9 9.89 -22.37 -16.53
C ILE A 9 10.47 -22.23 -15.12
N LEU A 10 11.69 -22.72 -14.87
CA LEU A 10 12.40 -22.52 -13.59
C LEU A 10 12.61 -21.04 -13.26
N GLN A 11 12.90 -20.21 -14.27
CA GLN A 11 13.09 -18.78 -14.10
C GLN A 11 11.79 -18.05 -13.74
N ILE A 12 10.65 -18.45 -14.33
CA ILE A 12 9.32 -17.91 -13.98
C ILE A 12 8.91 -18.32 -12.56
N ILE A 13 9.17 -19.57 -12.17
CA ILE A 13 8.85 -20.07 -10.82
C ILE A 13 9.70 -19.33 -9.76
N ASN A 14 11.00 -19.16 -10.01
CA ASN A 14 11.89 -18.40 -9.12
C ASN A 14 11.50 -16.92 -9.01
N PHE A 15 11.15 -16.27 -10.13
CA PHE A 15 10.73 -14.86 -10.13
C PHE A 15 9.48 -14.60 -9.27
N LYS A 16 8.52 -15.53 -9.28
CA LYS A 16 7.28 -15.42 -8.49
C LYS A 16 7.49 -15.74 -7.00
N ALA A 17 8.50 -16.54 -6.67
CA ALA A 17 8.85 -16.88 -5.30
C ALA A 17 9.62 -15.75 -4.59
N GLU A 18 10.52 -15.05 -5.30
CA GLU A 18 11.26 -13.90 -4.74
C GLU A 18 10.33 -12.75 -4.32
N THR A 19 9.18 -12.58 -4.96
CA THR A 19 8.19 -11.56 -4.58
C THR A 19 7.50 -11.85 -3.25
N THR A 20 7.57 -13.08 -2.73
CA THR A 20 6.96 -13.48 -1.45
C THR A 20 7.89 -13.35 -0.24
N LEU A 21 9.20 -13.16 -0.47
CA LEU A 21 10.21 -13.01 0.59
C LEU A 21 10.47 -11.54 0.97
N MET A 22 10.10 -10.60 0.11
CA MET A 22 10.27 -9.16 0.38
C MET A 22 8.99 -8.58 0.97
N LYS A 23 9.11 -7.92 2.13
CA LYS A 23 7.99 -7.18 2.71
C LYS A 23 7.54 -6.09 1.73
N PRO A 24 6.23 -5.85 1.57
CA PRO A 24 5.73 -4.82 0.67
C PRO A 24 6.16 -3.42 1.10
N THR A 25 6.32 -2.54 0.10
CA THR A 25 6.57 -1.11 0.31
C THR A 25 5.31 -0.32 -0.03
N ILE A 26 4.96 0.64 0.82
CA ILE A 26 3.86 1.56 0.56
C ILE A 26 4.40 2.83 -0.08
N THR A 27 3.70 3.34 -1.08
CA THR A 27 4.01 4.63 -1.68
C THR A 27 2.82 5.55 -1.61
N ILE A 28 2.98 6.69 -0.91
CA ILE A 28 1.99 7.74 -0.80
C ILE A 28 2.42 8.87 -1.72
N GLU A 29 1.80 8.96 -2.89
CA GLU A 29 2.00 10.07 -3.82
C GLU A 29 1.03 11.19 -3.47
N TYR A 30 1.54 12.40 -3.23
CA TYR A 30 0.75 13.54 -2.75
C TYR A 30 1.06 14.84 -3.51
N CYS A 31 0.05 15.69 -3.65
CA CYS A 31 0.19 17.05 -4.19
C CYS A 31 0.86 17.99 -3.16
N PRO A 32 2.09 18.49 -3.41
CA PRO A 32 2.76 19.42 -2.50
C PRO A 32 2.07 20.80 -2.46
N LYS A 33 1.56 21.26 -3.61
CA LYS A 33 0.83 22.55 -3.74
C LYS A 33 -0.49 22.58 -2.95
N CYS A 34 -1.01 21.41 -2.61
CA CYS A 34 -2.26 21.26 -1.89
C CYS A 34 -2.05 21.20 -0.37
N HIS A 35 -0.81 21.35 0.10
CA HIS A 35 -0.42 21.23 1.51
C HIS A 35 -0.77 19.87 2.16
N TRP A 36 -0.77 18.79 1.37
CA TRP A 36 -1.13 17.46 1.85
C TRP A 36 0.03 16.63 2.42
N LEU A 37 1.24 17.19 2.50
CA LEU A 37 2.39 16.52 3.12
C LEU A 37 2.09 16.06 4.55
N LEU A 38 1.48 16.92 5.38
CA LEU A 38 1.18 16.57 6.77
C LEU A 38 0.22 15.38 6.87
N ARG A 39 -0.79 15.32 5.98
CA ARG A 39 -1.72 14.19 5.91
C ARG A 39 -1.02 12.91 5.43
N ALA A 40 -0.16 13.02 4.43
CA ALA A 40 0.62 11.90 3.92
C ALA A 40 1.57 11.35 4.99
N ALA A 41 2.26 12.23 5.73
CA ALA A 41 3.14 11.87 6.83
C ALA A 41 2.37 11.24 8.01
N TYR A 42 1.21 11.79 8.38
CA TYR A 42 0.34 11.19 9.39
C TYR A 42 -0.06 9.76 9.00
N ILE A 43 -0.54 9.57 7.77
CA ILE A 43 -0.89 8.23 7.28
C ILE A 43 0.33 7.30 7.29
N ALA A 44 1.50 7.77 6.85
CA ALA A 44 2.71 6.95 6.88
C ALA A 44 3.06 6.48 8.31
N GLN A 45 2.97 7.36 9.31
CA GLN A 45 3.19 7.02 10.72
C GLN A 45 2.17 5.98 11.21
N GLU A 46 0.89 6.17 10.91
CA GLU A 46 -0.17 5.24 11.28
C GLU A 46 0.02 3.85 10.66
N LEU A 47 0.47 3.77 9.41
CA LEU A 47 0.75 2.50 8.73
C LEU A 47 2.00 1.82 9.32
N LEU A 48 3.09 2.56 9.50
CA LEU A 48 4.34 2.01 10.07
C LEU A 48 4.17 1.53 11.51
N THR A 49 3.37 2.23 12.32
CA THR A 49 3.09 1.82 13.71
C THR A 49 2.16 0.62 13.79
N THR A 50 1.26 0.43 12.82
CA THR A 50 0.31 -0.70 12.82
C THR A 50 0.91 -1.97 12.19
N PHE A 51 1.76 -1.80 11.17
CA PHE A 51 2.28 -2.88 10.32
C PHE A 51 3.82 -2.95 10.36
N GLU A 52 4.43 -2.63 11.49
CA GLU A 52 5.89 -2.57 11.68
C GLU A 52 6.61 -3.85 11.20
N GLU A 53 6.03 -5.00 11.51
CA GLU A 53 6.59 -6.30 11.10
C GLU A 53 6.20 -6.73 9.69
N ASP A 54 5.15 -6.14 9.11
CA ASP A 54 4.58 -6.57 7.83
C ASP A 54 5.09 -5.72 6.65
N LEU A 55 5.52 -4.47 6.88
CA LEU A 55 5.99 -3.56 5.83
C LEU A 55 7.51 -3.46 5.76
N GLN A 56 8.04 -3.21 4.57
CA GLN A 56 9.45 -2.87 4.37
C GLN A 56 9.72 -1.40 4.60
N ALA A 57 8.85 -0.54 4.05
CA ALA A 57 9.00 0.90 4.06
C ALA A 57 7.68 1.60 3.67
N VAL A 58 7.60 2.89 3.99
CA VAL A 58 6.60 3.81 3.42
C VAL A 58 7.35 4.98 2.78
N SER A 59 7.15 5.20 1.49
CA SER A 59 7.70 6.34 0.75
C SER A 59 6.66 7.45 0.60
N LEU A 60 7.12 8.70 0.71
CA LEU A 60 6.34 9.89 0.43
C LEU A 60 6.85 10.51 -0.88
N GLU A 61 6.00 10.53 -1.91
CA GLU A 61 6.37 11.00 -3.25
C GLU A 61 5.62 12.28 -3.61
N PRO A 62 6.32 13.42 -3.79
CA PRO A 62 5.69 14.63 -4.30
C PRO A 62 5.23 14.43 -5.75
N SER A 63 3.95 14.65 -6.02
CA SER A 63 3.40 14.60 -7.38
C SER A 63 3.52 15.94 -8.09
N ALA A 64 3.81 15.90 -9.39
CA ALA A 64 3.66 17.07 -10.27
C ALA A 64 2.18 17.41 -10.55
N VAL A 65 1.27 16.45 -10.37
CA VAL A 65 -0.16 16.61 -10.68
C VAL A 65 -0.89 17.25 -9.50
N SER A 66 -1.55 18.38 -9.77
CA SER A 66 -2.37 19.05 -8.77
C SER A 66 -3.55 18.18 -8.35
N GLY A 67 -3.81 18.12 -7.04
CA GLY A 67 -4.91 17.33 -6.47
C GLY A 67 -4.70 15.82 -6.45
N ARG A 68 -3.49 15.33 -6.80
CA ARG A 68 -3.12 13.91 -6.67
C ARG A 68 -2.96 13.52 -5.19
N PHE A 69 -3.62 12.44 -4.82
CA PHE A 69 -3.36 11.74 -3.56
C PHE A 69 -3.68 10.26 -3.77
N THR A 70 -2.65 9.43 -3.88
CA THR A 70 -2.74 8.01 -4.20
C THR A 70 -1.86 7.22 -3.24
N ILE A 71 -2.34 6.05 -2.83
CA ILE A 71 -1.61 5.12 -1.98
C ILE A 71 -1.47 3.80 -2.75
N ARG A 72 -0.24 3.33 -2.88
CA ARG A 72 0.10 2.09 -3.56
C ARG A 72 0.76 1.11 -2.61
N VAL A 73 0.50 -0.18 -2.83
CA VAL A 73 1.26 -1.29 -2.25
C VAL A 73 2.10 -1.86 -3.38
N ASN A 74 3.42 -1.67 -3.31
CA ASN A 74 4.34 -1.88 -4.42
C ASN A 74 3.85 -1.09 -5.66
N GLU A 75 3.39 -1.79 -6.71
CA GLU A 75 2.91 -1.19 -7.96
C GLU A 75 1.37 -1.10 -8.05
N GLU A 76 0.64 -1.69 -7.09
CA GLU A 76 -0.81 -1.75 -7.11
C GLU A 76 -1.45 -0.59 -6.35
N ILE A 77 -2.48 0.04 -6.93
CA ILE A 77 -3.22 1.12 -6.29
C ILE A 77 -4.14 0.53 -5.22
N LEU A 78 -3.89 0.90 -3.96
CA LEU A 78 -4.76 0.61 -2.83
C LEU A 78 -5.85 1.67 -2.67
N PHE A 79 -5.50 2.93 -2.94
CA PHE A 79 -6.40 4.07 -2.78
C PHE A 79 -6.10 5.18 -3.78
N ASP A 80 -7.15 5.77 -4.37
CA ASP A 80 -7.08 7.01 -5.15
C ASP A 80 -8.17 7.98 -4.67
N ARG A 81 -7.75 9.15 -4.21
CA ARG A 81 -8.62 10.24 -3.76
C ARG A 81 -9.66 10.62 -4.82
N LYS A 82 -9.27 10.64 -6.10
CA LYS A 82 -10.14 11.10 -7.19
C LYS A 82 -11.31 10.15 -7.40
N THR A 83 -11.08 8.85 -7.32
CA THR A 83 -12.14 7.83 -7.48
C THR A 83 -12.97 7.69 -6.20
N TYR A 84 -12.35 7.83 -5.04
CA TYR A 84 -13.03 7.77 -3.75
C TYR A 84 -13.90 9.00 -3.47
N GLY A 85 -13.57 10.16 -4.05
CA GLY A 85 -14.33 11.41 -3.86
C GLY A 85 -13.96 12.17 -2.58
N GLY A 86 -12.82 11.87 -1.97
CA GLY A 86 -12.44 12.43 -0.68
C GLY A 86 -11.17 11.79 -0.12
N PHE A 87 -10.96 11.94 1.19
CA PHE A 87 -9.92 11.21 1.91
C PHE A 87 -10.55 10.07 2.71
N PRO A 88 -9.87 8.92 2.82
CA PRO A 88 -10.39 7.81 3.60
C PRO A 88 -10.19 8.13 5.08
N GLU A 89 -11.01 7.51 5.92
CA GLU A 89 -10.66 7.42 7.34
C GLU A 89 -9.44 6.53 7.52
N ILE A 90 -8.59 6.84 8.50
CA ILE A 90 -7.38 6.05 8.74
C ILE A 90 -7.70 4.58 9.03
N LYS A 91 -8.83 4.34 9.70
CA LYS A 91 -9.35 3.02 10.01
C LYS A 91 -9.64 2.20 8.75
N GLU A 92 -10.36 2.80 7.80
CA GLU A 92 -10.67 2.16 6.51
C GLU A 92 -9.37 1.81 5.77
N LEU A 93 -8.41 2.74 5.74
CA LEU A 93 -7.15 2.50 5.06
C LEU A 93 -6.35 1.36 5.69
N LYS A 94 -6.34 1.25 7.03
CA LYS A 94 -5.70 0.13 7.74
C LYS A 94 -6.39 -1.19 7.42
N GLN A 95 -7.72 -1.22 7.33
CA GLN A 95 -8.46 -2.42 6.94
C GLN A 95 -8.12 -2.85 5.50
N LEU A 96 -8.19 -1.93 4.54
CA LEU A 96 -7.83 -2.20 3.15
C LEU A 96 -6.39 -2.71 3.01
N LEU A 97 -5.44 -2.12 3.74
CA LEU A 97 -4.06 -2.57 3.71
C LEU A 97 -3.90 -3.96 4.35
N ARG A 98 -4.56 -4.22 5.47
CA ARG A 98 -4.55 -5.52 6.17
C ARG A 98 -5.07 -6.62 5.26
N ASP A 99 -6.18 -6.38 4.58
CA ASP A 99 -6.78 -7.36 3.66
C ASP A 99 -5.86 -7.70 2.48
N LYS A 100 -4.93 -6.78 2.14
CA LYS A 100 -3.95 -6.96 1.06
C LYS A 100 -2.64 -7.59 1.52
N VAL A 101 -2.10 -7.15 2.65
CA VAL A 101 -0.73 -7.48 3.11
C VAL A 101 -0.71 -8.54 4.20
N SER A 102 -1.69 -8.55 5.10
CA SER A 102 -1.71 -9.44 6.26
C SER A 102 -3.16 -9.84 6.63
N PRO A 103 -3.85 -10.65 5.80
CA PRO A 103 -5.30 -10.87 5.93
C PRO A 103 -5.75 -11.45 7.29
N GLY A 104 -4.85 -12.15 7.99
CA GLY A 104 -5.12 -12.72 9.31
C GLY A 104 -4.84 -11.80 10.50
N LYS A 105 -4.31 -10.58 10.27
CA LYS A 105 -3.95 -9.66 11.35
C LYS A 105 -5.20 -9.03 11.97
N ASN A 106 -5.30 -9.09 13.29
CA ASN A 106 -6.33 -8.40 14.06
C ASN A 106 -5.92 -6.93 14.28
N LEU A 107 -6.79 -5.98 13.94
CA LEU A 107 -6.51 -4.53 14.12
C LEU A 107 -7.22 -3.95 15.36
N GLY A 108 -7.76 -4.79 16.23
CA GLY A 108 -8.46 -4.40 17.45
C GLY A 108 -9.68 -3.52 17.14
N HIS A 109 -9.74 -2.34 17.76
CA HIS A 109 -10.85 -1.39 17.57
C HIS A 109 -11.01 -0.95 16.09
N SER A 110 -9.95 -1.06 15.29
CA SER A 110 -10.01 -0.74 13.87
C SER A 110 -10.72 -1.80 13.02
N ASP A 111 -11.12 -2.96 13.55
CA ASP A 111 -11.84 -4.01 12.80
C ASP A 111 -13.36 -3.83 12.75
N THR A 112 -13.90 -2.85 13.48
CA THR A 112 -15.33 -2.52 13.39
C THR A 112 -15.66 -1.86 12.06
N PRO A 113 -16.91 -1.93 11.55
CA PRO A 113 -17.32 -1.18 10.36
C PRO A 113 -17.06 0.32 10.51
N VAL A 114 -16.73 1.00 9.42
CA VAL A 114 -16.63 2.47 9.39
C VAL A 114 -18.03 3.03 9.14
N HIS A 115 -18.44 4.00 9.95
CA HIS A 115 -19.70 4.70 9.76
C HIS A 115 -19.42 6.00 9.02
N HIS A 116 -19.73 6.05 7.72
CA HIS A 116 -19.76 7.30 6.98
C HIS A 116 -21.01 8.08 7.40
N ALA A 117 -20.80 9.22 8.06
CA ALA A 117 -21.85 10.17 8.39
C ALA A 117 -22.24 11.03 7.18
#